data_AF-A0A257LWF2-F1
#
_entry.id   AF-A0A257LWF2-F1
#
_cell.length_a   1.000
_cell.length_b   1.000
_cell.length_c   1.000
_cell.angle_alpha   90.00
_cell.angle_beta   90.00
_cell.angle_gamma   90.00
#
_symmetry.space_group_name_H-M   'P 1'
#
loop_
_entity.id
_entity.type
_entity.pdbx_description
1 polymer ?
#
loop_
_entity_poly.entity_id
_entity_poly.type
_entity_poly.pdbx_seq_one_letter_code
_entity_poly.pdbx_strand_id
1 'polypeptide(L)'
;GLLAGLTGTGGGIFLTPLLLLKRWARAKSAAAVSALFILVNSVSGLLGNLSSTKHFPPFAVILAVAAVIGGTAGSYAGSQRIGPVAIKRLLSVVLLIAGTKLIFTR
;
A
#
# COMPACT_ATOMS: atom_id res chain seq x y z
N GLY A 1 3.80 13.83 -4.27
CA GLY A 1 4.27 13.09 -5.46
C GLY A 1 5.74 12.75 -5.31
N LEU A 2 6.63 13.72 -5.54
CA LEU A 2 8.08 13.54 -5.60
C LEU A 2 8.70 12.93 -4.32
N LEU A 3 8.44 13.53 -3.15
CA LEU A 3 8.94 13.02 -1.85
C LEU A 3 8.47 11.61 -1.51
N ALA A 4 7.31 11.21 -2.01
CA ALA A 4 6.71 9.93 -1.67
C ALA A 4 6.93 8.85 -2.73
N GLY A 5 7.35 9.25 -3.93
CA GLY A 5 8.00 8.38 -4.91
C GLY A 5 9.43 8.04 -4.50
N LEU A 6 10.17 8.99 -3.93
CA LEU A 6 11.54 8.77 -3.41
C LEU A 6 11.60 7.78 -2.24
N THR A 7 10.54 7.65 -1.44
CA THR A 7 10.47 6.65 -0.35
C THR A 7 9.99 5.28 -0.81
N GLY A 8 9.65 5.10 -2.08
CA GLY A 8 9.15 3.83 -2.62
C GLY A 8 7.76 3.40 -2.13
N THR A 9 7.09 4.22 -1.32
CA THR A 9 5.79 3.90 -0.69
C THR A 9 4.57 4.31 -1.53
N GLY A 10 4.79 4.88 -2.72
CA GLY A 10 3.72 5.20 -3.67
C GLY A 10 2.78 6.32 -3.19
N GLY A 11 3.25 7.22 -2.32
CA GLY A 11 2.65 8.47 -1.83
C GLY A 11 1.21 8.55 -1.35
N GLY A 12 0.53 7.42 -1.24
CA GLY A 12 -0.70 7.29 -0.46
C GLY A 12 -0.53 7.70 1.02
N ILE A 13 0.65 7.44 1.60
CA ILE A 13 0.96 7.77 3.01
C ILE A 13 0.88 9.27 3.29
N PHE A 14 1.19 10.12 2.31
CA PHE A 14 1.09 11.58 2.44
C PHE A 14 -0.27 12.14 2.00
N LEU A 15 -0.93 11.51 1.00
CA LEU A 15 -2.24 11.97 0.51
C LEU A 15 -3.37 11.69 1.52
N THR A 16 -3.34 10.53 2.18
CA THR A 16 -4.39 10.08 3.11
C THR A 16 -4.58 11.04 4.31
N PRO A 17 -3.52 11.49 5.02
CA PRO A 17 -3.67 12.47 6.11
C PRO A 17 -4.07 13.85 5.61
N LEU A 18 -3.59 14.31 4.44
CA LEU A 18 -4.00 15.60 3.86
C LEU A 18 -5.50 15.65 3.53
N LEU A 19 -6.04 14.57 2.96
CA LEU A 19 -7.48 14.46 2.65
C LEU A 19 -8.35 14.35 3.91
N LEU A 20 -7.87 13.65 4.95
CA LEU A 20 -8.57 13.53 6.22
C LEU A 20 -8.54 14.83 7.04
N LEU A 21 -7.40 15.53 7.10
CA LEU A 21 -7.24 16.81 7.81
C LEU A 21 -8.07 17.94 7.20
N LYS A 22 -8.27 17.93 5.88
CA LYS A 22 -9.14 18.88 5.17
C LYS A 22 -10.64 18.54 5.26
N ARG A 23 -11.05 17.45 5.93
CA ARG A 23 -12.44 16.93 5.97
C ARG A 23 -13.10 16.69 4.61
N TRP A 24 -12.33 16.65 3.52
CA TRP A 24 -12.86 16.56 2.15
C TRP A 24 -13.24 15.15 1.72
N ALA A 25 -12.84 14.11 2.46
CA ALA A 25 -13.12 12.73 2.09
C ALA A 25 -13.43 11.86 3.31
N ARG A 26 -14.47 11.03 3.23
CA ARG A 26 -14.69 9.92 4.17
C ARG A 26 -13.52 8.92 4.03
N ALA A 27 -13.17 8.21 5.10
CA ALA A 27 -12.04 7.26 5.13
C ALA A 27 -12.01 6.29 3.93
N LYS A 28 -13.19 5.87 3.44
CA LYS A 28 -13.35 5.02 2.26
C LYS A 28 -12.88 5.70 0.95
N SER A 29 -13.20 6.98 0.75
CA SER A 29 -12.78 7.74 -0.43
C SER A 29 -11.29 8.06 -0.39
N ALA A 30 -10.75 8.38 0.79
CA ALA A 30 -9.30 8.58 0.95
C ALA A 30 -8.52 7.30 0.63
N ALA A 31 -9.01 6.13 1.08
CA ALA A 31 -8.42 4.83 0.76
C ALA A 31 -8.47 4.53 -0.76
N ALA A 32 -9.57 4.82 -1.43
CA ALA A 32 -9.71 4.59 -2.88
C ALA A 32 -8.73 5.45 -3.71
N VAL A 33 -8.62 6.74 -3.40
CA VAL A 33 -7.68 7.65 -4.09
C VAL A 33 -6.23 7.24 -3.82
N SER A 34 -5.93 6.86 -2.57
CA SER A 34 -4.61 6.38 -2.16
C SER A 34 -4.21 5.10 -2.91
N ALA A 35 -5.12 4.13 -3.06
CA ALA A 35 -4.88 2.90 -3.81
C ALA A 35 -4.58 3.16 -5.29
N LEU A 36 -5.33 4.06 -5.94
CA LEU A 36 -5.10 4.44 -7.33
C LEU A 36 -3.75 5.15 -7.51
N PHE A 37 -3.38 6.01 -6.56
CA PHE A 37 -2.10 6.69 -6.55
C PHE A 37 -0.91 5.73 -6.33
N ILE A 38 -1.06 4.74 -5.45
CA ILE A 38 -0.07 3.67 -5.23
C ILE A 38 0.10 2.83 -6.50
N LEU A 39 -0.99 2.50 -7.19
CA LEU A 39 -0.96 1.72 -8.43
C LEU A 39 -0.15 2.44 -9.53
N VAL A 40 -0.48 3.71 -9.79
CA VAL A 40 0.22 4.51 -10.81
C VAL A 40 1.71 4.65 -10.48
N ASN A 41 2.06 4.90 -9.21
CA ASN A 41 3.48 4.97 -8.81
C ASN A 41 4.20 3.62 -8.95
N SER A 42 3.54 2.52 -8.60
CA SER A 42 4.14 1.18 -8.70
C SER A 42 4.38 0.80 -10.17
N VAL A 43 3.46 1.14 -11.08
CA VAL A 43 3.64 0.96 -12.52
C VAL A 43 4.79 1.81 -13.03
N SER A 44 4.85 3.10 -12.70
CA SER A 44 5.95 3.98 -13.10
C SER A 44 7.30 3.50 -12.53
N GLY A 45 7.33 3.04 -11.27
CA GLY A 45 8.52 2.49 -10.63
C GLY A 45 8.98 1.18 -11.28
N LEU A 46 8.05 0.28 -11.61
CA LEU A 46 8.35 -0.97 -12.30
C LEU A 46 8.89 -0.71 -13.72
N LEU A 47 8.26 0.19 -14.47
CA LEU A 47 8.73 0.60 -15.80
C LEU A 47 10.12 1.24 -15.74
N GLY A 48 10.36 2.14 -14.78
CA GLY A 48 11.68 2.75 -14.57
C GLY A 48 12.75 1.75 -14.13
N ASN A 49 12.40 0.79 -13.28
CA ASN A 49 13.30 -0.30 -12.87
C ASN A 49 13.65 -1.19 -14.06
N LEU A 50 12.68 -1.45 -14.94
CA LEU A 50 12.87 -2.25 -16.14
C LEU A 50 13.77 -1.55 -17.16
N SER A 51 13.61 -0.24 -17.33
CA SER A 51 14.48 0.58 -18.17
C SER A 51 15.92 0.65 -17.66
N SER A 52 16.13 0.62 -16.34
CA SER A 52 17.47 0.75 -15.73
C SER A 52 18.21 -0.58 -15.56
N THR A 53 17.50 -1.68 -15.24
CA THR A 53 18.15 -2.93 -14.82
C THR A 53 18.09 -4.02 -15.90
N LYS A 54 17.12 -3.96 -16.84
CA LYS A 54 16.85 -4.96 -17.91
C LYS A 54 16.74 -6.44 -17.49
N HIS A 55 16.96 -6.77 -16.22
CA HIS A 55 16.78 -8.09 -15.64
C HIS A 55 15.44 -8.15 -14.91
N PHE A 56 14.51 -8.96 -15.43
CA PHE A 56 13.32 -9.34 -14.69
C PHE A 56 13.66 -10.53 -13.79
N PRO A 57 13.61 -10.39 -12.46
CA PRO A 57 13.77 -11.55 -11.61
C PRO A 57 12.60 -12.52 -11.85
N PRO A 58 12.85 -13.82 -12.07
CA PRO A 58 11.79 -14.79 -12.33
C PRO A 58 10.80 -14.91 -11.17
N PHE A 59 11.22 -14.60 -9.94
CA PHE A 59 10.34 -14.54 -8.77
C PHE A 59 9.35 -13.37 -8.78
N ALA A 60 9.57 -12.33 -9.60
CA ALA A 60 8.68 -11.18 -9.68
C ALA A 60 7.28 -11.57 -10.16
N VAL A 61 7.18 -12.55 -11.06
CA VAL A 61 5.89 -13.08 -11.53
C VAL A 61 5.14 -13.77 -10.41
N ILE A 62 5.84 -14.56 -9.59
CA ILE A 62 5.24 -15.24 -8.42
C ILE A 62 4.75 -14.21 -7.41
N LEU A 63 5.54 -13.17 -7.14
CA LEU A 63 5.14 -12.07 -6.26
C LEU A 63 3.93 -11.31 -6.82
N ALA A 64 3.88 -11.08 -8.13
CA ALA A 64 2.74 -10.42 -8.78
C ALA A 64 1.47 -11.25 -8.64
N VAL A 65 1.52 -12.57 -8.88
CA VAL A 65 0.38 -13.47 -8.69
C VAL A 65 -0.06 -13.49 -7.21
N ALA A 66 0.88 -13.61 -6.28
CA ALA A 66 0.59 -13.57 -4.85
C ALA A 66 -0.05 -12.23 -4.42
N ALA A 67 0.42 -11.11 -4.97
CA ALA A 67 -0.13 -9.78 -4.69
C ALA A 67 -1.55 -9.63 -5.25
N VAL A 68 -1.83 -10.16 -6.45
CA VAL A 68 -3.19 -10.15 -7.03
C VAL A 68 -4.14 -10.98 -6.19
N ILE A 69 -3.76 -12.20 -5.81
CA ILE A 69 -4.59 -13.09 -4.99
C ILE A 69 -4.82 -12.49 -3.61
N GLY A 70 -3.76 -12.06 -2.92
CA GLY A 70 -3.85 -11.45 -1.60
C GLY A 70 -4.63 -10.13 -1.61
N GLY A 71 -4.43 -9.30 -2.63
CA GLY A 71 -5.12 -8.02 -2.79
C GLY A 71 -6.62 -8.19 -3.08
N THR A 72 -6.98 -9.12 -3.97
CA THR A 72 -8.38 -9.42 -4.29
C THR A 72 -9.10 -10.06 -3.10
N ALA A 73 -8.51 -11.08 -2.48
CA ALA A 73 -9.07 -11.74 -1.29
C ALA A 73 -9.21 -10.76 -0.12
N GLY A 74 -8.18 -9.94 0.14
CA GLY A 74 -8.19 -8.94 1.20
C GLY A 74 -9.20 -7.82 0.97
N SER A 75 -9.32 -7.32 -0.27
CA SER A 75 -10.30 -6.30 -0.64
C SER A 75 -11.73 -6.82 -0.53
N TYR A 76 -11.98 -8.06 -0.96
CA TYR A 76 -13.28 -8.71 -0.84
C TYR A 76 -13.67 -8.92 0.63
N ALA A 77 -12.78 -9.50 1.44
CA ALA A 77 -13.02 -9.72 2.87
C ALA A 77 -13.22 -8.40 3.63
N GLY A 78 -12.39 -7.39 3.35
CA GLY A 78 -12.44 -6.06 3.98
C GLY A 78 -13.68 -5.25 3.60
N SER A 79 -14.22 -5.45 2.39
CA SER A 79 -15.42 -4.74 1.91
C SER A 79 -16.72 -5.36 2.43
N GLN A 80 -16.79 -6.69 2.57
CA GLN A 80 -18.05 -7.39 2.81
C GLN A 80 -18.24 -7.97 4.22
N ARG A 81 -17.17 -8.33 4.94
CA ARG A 81 -17.31 -9.09 6.20
C ARG A 81 -16.63 -8.47 7.42
N ILE A 82 -15.71 -7.52 7.25
CA ILE A 82 -14.90 -7.02 8.36
C ILE A 82 -15.38 -5.62 8.77
N GLY A 83 -16.00 -5.52 9.95
CA GLY A 83 -16.41 -4.24 10.52
C GLY A 83 -15.21 -3.31 10.76
N PRO A 84 -15.41 -1.97 10.76
CA PRO A 84 -14.32 -0.98 10.88
C PRO A 84 -13.45 -1.15 12.15
N VAL A 85 -14.00 -1.76 13.21
CA VAL A 85 -13.26 -2.09 14.44
C VAL A 85 -12.23 -3.20 14.21
N ALA A 86 -12.59 -4.22 13.43
CA ALA A 86 -11.68 -5.33 13.14
C ALA A 86 -10.55 -4.91 12.19
N ILE A 87 -10.84 -4.04 11.22
CA ILE A 87 -9.80 -3.41 10.37
C ILE A 87 -8.80 -2.62 11.24
N LYS A 88 -9.29 -1.81 12.18
CA LYS A 88 -8.41 -1.08 13.12
C LYS A 88 -7.55 -2.01 13.96
N ARG A 89 -8.13 -3.07 14.55
CA ARG A 89 -7.37 -4.06 15.33
C ARG A 89 -6.28 -4.73 14.49
N LEU A 90 -6.60 -5.13 13.27
CA LEU A 90 -5.66 -5.77 12.36
C LEU A 90 -4.51 -4.80 12.01
N LEU A 91 -4.83 -3.53 11.74
CA LEU A 91 -3.84 -2.49 11.54
C LEU A 91 -2.93 -2.30 12.77
N SER A 92 -3.52 -2.24 13.97
CA SER A 92 -2.77 -2.10 15.23
C SER A 92 -1.81 -3.27 15.47
N VAL A 93 -2.24 -4.50 15.19
CA VAL A 93 -1.37 -5.69 15.28
C VAL A 93 -0.21 -5.60 14.30
N VAL A 94 -0.48 -5.24 13.04
CA VAL A 94 0.57 -5.07 12.02
C VAL A 94 1.56 -3.96 12.41
N LEU A 95 1.07 -2.83 12.93
CA LEU A 95 1.91 -1.73 13.42
C LEU A 95 2.76 -2.14 14.61
N LEU A 96 2.23 -2.94 15.55
CA LEU A 96 3.00 -3.48 16.66
C LEU A 96 4.11 -4.41 16.18
N ILE A 97 3.82 -5.30 15.22
CA ILE A 97 4.82 -6.19 14.63
C ILE A 97 5.89 -5.40 13.88
N ALA A 98 5.50 -4.44 13.05
CA ALA A 98 6.45 -3.60 12.30
C ALA A 98 7.32 -2.75 13.25
N GLY A 99 6.71 -2.15 14.27
CA GLY A 99 7.40 -1.34 15.28
C GLY A 99 8.37 -2.17 16.11
N THR A 100 7.96 -3.36 16.59
CA THR A 100 8.86 -4.28 17.31
C THR A 100 9.99 -4.75 16.40
N LYS A 101 9.70 -5.17 15.17
CA LYS A 101 10.74 -5.57 14.21
C LYS A 101 11.77 -4.45 13.98
N LEU A 102 11.34 -3.20 13.85
CA LEU A 102 12.22 -2.05 13.64
C LEU A 102 13.10 -1.75 14.86
N ILE A 103 12.61 -1.96 16.08
CA ILE A 103 13.40 -1.79 17.31
C ILE A 103 14.44 -2.91 17.45
N PHE A 104 14.08 -4.14 17.10
CA PHE A 104 14.96 -5.31 17.23
C PHE A 104 15.91 -5.52 16.03
N THR A 105 15.55 -5.06 14.83
CA THR A 105 16.38 -5.09 13.61
C THR A 105 17.12 -3.75 13.48
N ARG A 106 18.05 -3.49 14.40
CA ARG A 106 19.11 -2.49 14.18
C ARG A 106 20.10 -3.00 13.14
#